data_AF-A0A075ASP0-F1
#
_entry.id   AF-A0A075ASP0-F1
#
_cell.length_a   1.000
_cell.length_b   1.000
_cell.length_c   1.000
_cell.angle_alpha   90.00
_cell.angle_beta   90.00
_cell.angle_gamma   90.00
#
_symmetry.space_group_name_H-M   'P 1'
#
loop_
_entity.id
_entity.type
_entity.pdbx_description
1 polymer ?
#
loop_
_entity_poly.entity_id
_entity_poly.type
_entity_poly.pdbx_seq_one_letter_code
_entity_poly.pdbx_strand_id
1 'polypeptide(L)'
;MRELSISESLPIFRVAIWTVHFGIGNDGLYSSQRIADAIKLLNVDVIGLLETDAMRIVMGNRDLPLSINQYLNYHISYGPSTLNHTWGCSLISRYPIVSVKNYNLPSPDGEIACAIHATLNITNYLVDVVEETPLDRKLQSEMLAKLISSISRPVIFLGYVVAKPHSEEYHRLFEKQGSLGPLVDIDETDNDRWCQYIGFKGNNIHKMTYARISHARISDTEIQAASFTVLSLKSDPMSEYLKRLTFSQKLFNARSEDEHYFHYVRYFYAE
;
A
#
# COMPACT_ATOMS: atom_id res chain seq x y z
N MET A 1 19.73 -19.16 34.37
CA MET A 1 19.64 -18.00 33.47
C MET A 1 20.05 -18.50 32.10
N ARG A 2 19.10 -18.73 31.18
CA ARG A 2 19.43 -19.22 29.83
C ARG A 2 19.82 -18.00 29.01
N GLU A 3 21.05 -18.01 28.48
CA GLU A 3 21.47 -17.05 27.47
C GLU A 3 20.51 -17.14 26.27
N LEU A 4 19.93 -16.01 25.90
CA LEU A 4 19.13 -15.86 24.70
C LEU A 4 20.08 -15.94 23.50
N SER A 5 20.07 -17.06 22.81
CA SER A 5 20.74 -17.21 21.51
C SER A 5 20.06 -16.27 20.50
N ILE A 6 20.80 -15.25 20.06
CA ILE A 6 20.43 -14.37 18.96
C ILE A 6 20.47 -15.19 17.67
N SER A 7 19.34 -15.73 17.17
CA SER A 7 19.26 -16.20 15.77
C SER A 7 17.86 -16.46 15.17
N GLU A 8 16.77 -15.88 15.66
CA GLU A 8 15.51 -15.84 14.89
C GLU A 8 15.21 -14.40 14.51
N SER A 9 15.69 -13.99 13.33
CA SER A 9 15.25 -12.74 12.71
C SER A 9 13.75 -12.83 12.48
N LEU A 10 12.99 -11.88 13.00
CA LEU A 10 11.55 -11.85 12.78
C LEU A 10 11.23 -11.81 11.28
N PRO A 11 10.13 -12.45 10.86
CA PRO A 11 9.66 -12.34 9.48
C PRO A 11 9.24 -10.88 9.21
N ILE A 12 10.10 -10.15 8.49
CA ILE A 12 9.80 -8.82 7.96
C ILE A 12 9.25 -8.97 6.55
N PHE A 13 8.16 -8.28 6.25
CA PHE A 13 7.63 -8.15 4.89
C PHE A 13 7.47 -6.68 4.53
N ARG A 14 7.61 -6.38 3.23
CA ARG A 14 7.57 -5.03 2.66
C ARG A 14 6.30 -4.84 1.85
N VAL A 15 5.67 -3.70 2.08
CA VAL A 15 4.48 -3.28 1.36
C VAL A 15 4.74 -1.98 0.64
N ALA A 16 4.04 -1.74 -0.47
CA ALA A 16 4.04 -0.44 -1.11
C ALA A 16 2.67 -0.08 -1.69
N ILE A 17 2.44 1.20 -1.89
CA ILE A 17 1.36 1.74 -2.70
C ILE A 17 1.95 2.62 -3.79
N TRP A 18 1.40 2.52 -5.00
CA TRP A 18 1.80 3.35 -6.12
C TRP A 18 0.68 3.57 -7.15
N THR A 19 0.34 4.82 -7.43
CA THR A 19 -0.46 5.18 -8.61
C THR A 19 0.43 5.20 -9.85
N VAL A 20 0.08 4.44 -10.88
CA VAL A 20 0.99 4.18 -12.03
C VAL A 20 0.49 4.72 -13.36
N HIS A 21 -0.50 5.61 -13.35
CA HIS A 21 -0.95 6.40 -14.49
C HIS A 21 -1.13 5.56 -15.78
N PHE A 22 -1.90 4.47 -15.67
CA PHE A 22 -2.20 3.54 -16.77
C PHE A 22 -0.95 2.94 -17.44
N GLY A 23 0.15 2.89 -16.70
CA GLY A 23 1.46 2.41 -17.14
C GLY A 23 2.15 3.36 -18.11
N ILE A 24 1.80 4.65 -18.11
CA ILE A 24 2.42 5.68 -18.95
C ILE A 24 3.27 6.60 -18.06
N GLY A 25 4.57 6.67 -18.35
CA GLY A 25 5.49 7.55 -17.64
C GLY A 25 5.30 9.02 -17.97
N ASN A 26 5.91 9.89 -17.19
CA ASN A 26 5.94 11.35 -17.44
C ASN A 26 6.67 11.71 -18.74
N ASP A 27 7.45 10.78 -19.28
CA ASP A 27 8.08 10.85 -20.60
C ASP A 27 7.17 10.36 -21.74
N GLY A 28 5.92 9.99 -21.43
CA GLY A 28 4.95 9.44 -22.38
C GLY A 28 5.22 7.98 -22.77
N LEU A 29 6.20 7.32 -22.15
CA LEU A 29 6.60 5.96 -22.50
C LEU A 29 5.84 4.92 -21.69
N TYR A 30 5.56 3.78 -22.33
CA TYR A 30 5.00 2.63 -21.63
C TYR A 30 6.00 2.08 -20.61
N SER A 31 5.53 1.88 -19.38
CA SER A 31 6.39 1.72 -18.21
C SER A 31 6.13 0.45 -17.40
N SER A 32 5.43 -0.56 -17.92
CA SER A 32 5.16 -1.80 -17.16
C SER A 32 6.42 -2.52 -16.67
N GLN A 33 7.45 -2.62 -17.52
CA GLN A 33 8.75 -3.17 -17.11
C GLN A 33 9.44 -2.28 -16.08
N ARG A 34 9.43 -0.95 -16.28
CA ARG A 34 10.04 0.01 -15.34
C ARG A 34 9.38 -0.02 -13.97
N ILE A 35 8.05 -0.19 -13.92
CA ILE A 35 7.27 -0.40 -12.70
C ILE A 35 7.71 -1.70 -12.03
N ALA A 36 7.81 -2.80 -12.77
CA ALA A 36 8.26 -4.08 -12.21
C ALA A 36 9.71 -4.01 -11.68
N ASP A 37 10.62 -3.33 -12.38
CA ASP A 37 12.00 -3.15 -11.97
C ASP A 37 12.10 -2.31 -10.69
N ALA A 38 11.29 -1.25 -10.57
CA ALA A 38 11.19 -0.47 -9.32
C ALA A 38 10.70 -1.34 -8.15
N ILE A 39 9.66 -2.15 -8.35
CA ILE A 39 9.13 -3.09 -7.35
C ILE A 39 10.20 -4.10 -6.92
N LYS A 40 10.98 -4.64 -7.87
CA LYS A 40 12.10 -5.56 -7.59
C LYS A 40 13.23 -4.89 -6.84
N LEU A 41 13.64 -3.68 -7.25
CA LEU A 41 14.74 -2.96 -6.62
C LEU A 41 14.41 -2.63 -5.16
N LEU A 42 13.15 -2.26 -4.90
CA LEU A 42 12.64 -2.01 -3.55
C LEU A 42 12.36 -3.29 -2.74
N ASN A 43 12.49 -4.46 -3.38
CA ASN A 43 12.20 -5.78 -2.81
C ASN A 43 10.81 -5.84 -2.15
N VAL A 44 9.81 -5.25 -2.79
CA VAL A 44 8.45 -5.20 -2.25
C VAL A 44 7.81 -6.60 -2.33
N ASP A 45 7.18 -7.02 -1.24
CA ASP A 45 6.50 -8.31 -1.14
C ASP A 45 5.01 -8.18 -1.53
N VAL A 46 4.35 -7.07 -1.18
CA VAL A 46 2.95 -6.80 -1.49
C VAL A 46 2.80 -5.36 -1.96
N ILE A 47 2.21 -5.13 -3.14
CA ILE A 47 1.99 -3.78 -3.66
C ILE A 47 0.55 -3.57 -4.08
N GLY A 48 0.00 -2.45 -3.65
CA GLY A 48 -1.23 -1.89 -4.21
C GLY A 48 -0.92 -0.94 -5.34
N LEU A 49 -1.44 -1.22 -6.53
CA LEU A 49 -1.30 -0.37 -7.71
C LEU A 49 -2.64 0.27 -8.06
N LEU A 50 -2.59 1.53 -8.45
CA LEU A 50 -3.74 2.35 -8.81
C LEU A 50 -3.61 2.90 -10.22
N GLU A 51 -4.74 3.30 -10.81
CA GLU A 51 -4.84 3.70 -12.21
C GLU A 51 -4.35 2.57 -13.13
N THR A 52 -4.93 1.38 -12.90
CA THR A 52 -4.52 0.15 -13.59
C THR A 52 -5.54 -0.37 -14.60
N ASP A 53 -6.72 0.25 -14.73
CA ASP A 53 -7.66 -0.04 -15.81
C ASP A 53 -7.16 0.58 -17.11
N ALA A 54 -6.34 -0.19 -17.85
CA ALA A 54 -5.89 0.16 -19.19
C ALA A 54 -6.53 -0.75 -20.28
N MET A 55 -7.55 -1.54 -19.93
CA MET A 55 -8.16 -2.55 -20.82
C MET A 55 -9.31 -1.98 -21.66
N ARG A 56 -9.48 -0.66 -21.68
CA ARG A 56 -10.44 0.00 -22.58
C ARG A 56 -9.84 0.25 -23.95
N ILE A 57 -10.67 0.27 -24.99
CA ILE A 57 -10.23 0.54 -26.37
C ILE A 57 -9.43 1.85 -26.45
N VAL A 58 -9.93 2.91 -25.81
CA VAL A 58 -9.25 4.22 -25.78
C VAL A 58 -7.92 4.22 -25.02
N MET A 59 -7.66 3.21 -24.18
CA MET A 59 -6.43 3.04 -23.41
C MET A 59 -5.49 1.98 -23.98
N GLY A 60 -5.78 1.50 -25.19
CA GLY A 60 -4.97 0.53 -25.92
C GLY A 60 -5.26 -0.93 -25.60
N ASN A 61 -6.33 -1.23 -24.85
CA ASN A 61 -6.75 -2.60 -24.50
C ASN A 61 -5.62 -3.44 -23.88
N ARG A 62 -4.91 -2.86 -22.90
CA ARG A 62 -3.71 -3.44 -22.26
C ARG A 62 -4.05 -4.00 -20.89
N ASP A 63 -3.66 -5.25 -20.65
CA ASP A 63 -3.66 -5.83 -19.30
C ASP A 63 -2.40 -5.37 -18.55
N LEU A 64 -2.47 -4.19 -17.94
CA LEU A 64 -1.33 -3.61 -17.23
C LEU A 64 -0.90 -4.46 -16.02
N PRO A 65 -1.78 -4.91 -15.11
CA PRO A 65 -1.38 -5.77 -13.99
C PRO A 65 -0.69 -7.06 -14.45
N LEU A 66 -1.22 -7.74 -15.46
CA LEU A 66 -0.59 -8.95 -16.00
C LEU A 66 0.78 -8.65 -16.62
N SER A 67 0.89 -7.57 -17.39
CA SER A 67 2.14 -7.17 -18.04
C SER A 67 3.25 -6.87 -17.02
N ILE A 68 2.91 -6.20 -15.91
CA ILE A 68 3.85 -5.99 -14.80
C ILE A 68 4.21 -7.34 -14.17
N ASN A 69 3.22 -8.20 -13.92
CA ASN A 69 3.43 -9.46 -13.23
C ASN A 69 4.23 -10.49 -14.03
N GLN A 70 4.26 -10.41 -15.36
CA GLN A 70 5.15 -11.25 -16.18
C GLN A 70 6.62 -11.10 -15.77
N TYR A 71 7.02 -9.93 -15.30
CA TYR A 71 8.37 -9.69 -14.79
C TYR A 71 8.55 -10.09 -13.32
N LEU A 72 7.50 -10.02 -12.51
CA LEU A 72 7.56 -10.27 -11.05
C LEU A 72 7.36 -11.74 -10.69
N ASN A 73 6.52 -12.46 -11.44
CA ASN A 73 6.04 -13.80 -11.14
C ASN A 73 5.39 -13.92 -9.74
N TYR A 74 4.53 -12.96 -9.42
CA TYR A 74 3.77 -12.90 -8.16
C TYR A 74 2.30 -13.33 -8.39
N HIS A 75 1.51 -13.35 -7.32
CA HIS A 75 0.06 -13.49 -7.38
C HIS A 75 -0.60 -12.13 -7.64
N ILE A 76 -1.62 -12.08 -8.50
CA ILE A 76 -2.35 -10.86 -8.85
C ILE A 76 -3.81 -10.98 -8.41
N SER A 77 -4.35 -9.88 -7.90
CA SER A 77 -5.79 -9.65 -7.81
C SER A 77 -6.14 -8.36 -8.54
N TYR A 78 -7.16 -8.45 -9.40
CA TYR A 78 -7.75 -7.31 -10.09
C TYR A 78 -8.85 -6.69 -9.24
N GLY A 79 -9.01 -5.38 -9.35
CA GLY A 79 -10.14 -4.64 -8.79
C GLY A 79 -11.46 -4.92 -9.52
N PRO A 80 -12.47 -4.06 -9.33
CA PRO A 80 -13.74 -4.12 -10.04
C PRO A 80 -13.58 -4.17 -11.57
N SER A 81 -14.62 -4.68 -12.23
CA SER A 81 -14.67 -4.77 -13.69
C SER A 81 -14.44 -3.41 -14.36
N THR A 82 -13.78 -3.42 -15.51
CA THR A 82 -13.59 -2.22 -16.34
C THR A 82 -14.91 -1.65 -16.86
N LEU A 83 -15.98 -2.45 -16.87
CA LEU A 83 -17.35 -2.02 -17.13
C LEU A 83 -17.96 -1.17 -16.00
N ASN A 84 -17.36 -1.16 -14.82
CA ASN A 84 -17.82 -0.36 -13.68
C ASN A 84 -17.29 1.09 -13.73
N HIS A 85 -16.66 1.49 -14.83
CA HIS A 85 -16.21 2.86 -15.06
C HIS A 85 -15.24 3.42 -14.00
N THR A 86 -14.38 2.57 -13.43
CA THR A 86 -13.32 2.99 -12.49
C THR A 86 -11.97 3.23 -13.18
N TRP A 87 -11.05 3.95 -12.56
CA TRP A 87 -9.63 4.00 -12.99
C TRP A 87 -8.84 2.72 -12.72
N GLY A 88 -9.40 1.81 -11.92
CA GLY A 88 -8.84 0.49 -11.66
C GLY A 88 -7.76 0.47 -10.59
N CYS A 89 -7.74 -0.63 -9.85
CA CYS A 89 -6.74 -0.96 -8.85
C CYS A 89 -6.38 -2.42 -8.99
N SER A 90 -5.17 -2.76 -8.57
CA SER A 90 -4.73 -4.14 -8.48
C SER A 90 -3.86 -4.35 -7.24
N LEU A 91 -3.85 -5.58 -6.76
CA LEU A 91 -2.95 -6.03 -5.71
C LEU A 91 -2.03 -7.09 -6.31
N ILE A 92 -0.72 -6.86 -6.22
CA ILE A 92 0.30 -7.84 -6.61
C ILE A 92 1.05 -8.29 -5.36
N SER A 93 1.13 -9.59 -5.13
CA SER A 93 1.63 -10.18 -3.89
C SER A 93 2.52 -11.38 -4.14
N ARG A 94 3.71 -11.39 -3.53
CA ARG A 94 4.60 -12.56 -3.44
C ARG A 94 3.95 -13.72 -2.66
N TYR A 95 2.99 -13.42 -1.78
CA TYR A 95 2.27 -14.40 -0.98
C TYR A 95 0.94 -14.81 -1.65
N PRO A 96 0.48 -16.06 -1.47
CA PRO A 96 -0.80 -16.51 -1.99
C PRO A 96 -1.98 -15.66 -1.48
N ILE A 97 -2.86 -15.30 -2.40
CA ILE A 97 -4.11 -14.60 -2.11
C ILE A 97 -5.18 -15.66 -1.77
N VAL A 98 -5.67 -15.62 -0.54
CA VAL A 98 -6.61 -16.61 0.02
C VAL A 98 -8.06 -16.24 -0.30
N SER A 99 -8.38 -14.95 -0.26
CA SER A 99 -9.72 -14.45 -0.58
C SER A 99 -9.63 -13.02 -1.08
N VAL A 100 -10.51 -12.64 -2.00
CA VAL A 100 -10.63 -11.27 -2.52
C VAL A 100 -12.08 -10.87 -2.52
N LYS A 101 -12.34 -9.61 -2.18
CA LYS A 101 -13.62 -8.95 -2.42
C LYS A 101 -13.39 -7.55 -2.96
N ASN A 102 -14.03 -7.27 -4.10
CA ASN A 102 -13.94 -5.97 -4.79
C ASN A 102 -15.16 -5.12 -4.45
N TYR A 103 -14.94 -3.81 -4.38
CA TYR A 103 -15.98 -2.82 -4.11
C TYR A 103 -15.85 -1.66 -5.10
N ASN A 104 -17.00 -1.20 -5.59
CA ASN A 104 -17.12 0.13 -6.20
C ASN A 104 -17.43 1.10 -5.06
N LEU A 105 -16.62 2.14 -4.89
CA LEU A 105 -16.89 3.18 -3.92
C LEU A 105 -17.91 4.18 -4.50
N PRO A 106 -18.77 4.76 -3.66
CA PRO A 106 -19.82 5.66 -4.12
C PRO A 106 -19.22 6.92 -4.74
N SER A 107 -19.74 7.30 -5.90
CA SER A 107 -19.49 8.59 -6.51
C SER A 107 -20.76 9.07 -7.22
N PRO A 108 -21.62 9.86 -6.55
CA PRO A 108 -22.80 10.45 -7.19
C PRO A 108 -22.49 11.43 -8.32
N ASP A 109 -21.40 12.20 -8.21
CA ASP A 109 -21.12 13.34 -9.09
C ASP A 109 -19.84 13.20 -9.93
N GLY A 110 -19.05 12.14 -9.72
CA GLY A 110 -17.72 11.98 -10.31
C GLY A 110 -17.42 10.55 -10.76
N GLU A 111 -16.15 10.16 -10.63
CA GLU A 111 -15.71 8.82 -11.03
C GLU A 111 -15.81 7.79 -9.91
N ILE A 112 -16.24 6.59 -10.28
CA ILE A 112 -16.36 5.47 -9.36
C ILE A 112 -14.95 5.00 -8.99
N ALA A 113 -14.58 5.14 -7.73
CA ALA A 113 -13.31 4.62 -7.23
C ALA A 113 -13.40 3.13 -6.87
N CYS A 114 -12.25 2.47 -6.72
CA CYS A 114 -12.22 1.02 -6.46
C CYS A 114 -11.50 0.67 -5.18
N ALA A 115 -12.03 -0.36 -4.49
CA ALA A 115 -11.39 -0.98 -3.34
C ALA A 115 -11.26 -2.49 -3.51
N ILE A 116 -10.16 -3.04 -3.03
CA ILE A 116 -9.84 -4.47 -2.94
C ILE A 116 -9.62 -4.82 -1.46
N HIS A 117 -10.46 -5.70 -0.93
CA HIS A 117 -10.20 -6.35 0.35
C HIS A 117 -9.66 -7.76 0.09
N ALA A 118 -8.40 -8.00 0.44
CA ALA A 118 -7.72 -9.27 0.19
C ALA A 118 -7.16 -9.90 1.47
N THR A 119 -7.33 -11.20 1.63
CA THR A 119 -6.64 -11.97 2.67
C THR A 119 -5.43 -12.65 2.07
N LEU A 120 -4.23 -12.45 2.61
CA LEU A 120 -3.01 -13.15 2.19
C LEU A 120 -2.57 -14.18 3.23
N ASN A 121 -1.75 -15.16 2.83
CA ASN A 121 -1.26 -16.24 3.71
C ASN A 121 -0.15 -15.81 4.71
N ILE A 122 -0.16 -14.55 5.15
CA ILE A 122 0.75 -13.98 6.15
C ILE A 122 -0.02 -13.00 7.07
N THR A 123 -0.87 -12.16 6.49
CA THR A 123 -1.79 -11.23 7.16
C THR A 123 -2.90 -10.79 6.18
N ASN A 124 -3.90 -10.03 6.62
CA ASN A 124 -4.94 -9.47 5.73
C ASN A 124 -4.52 -8.07 5.24
N TYR A 125 -4.89 -7.75 4.01
CA TYR A 125 -4.54 -6.52 3.31
C TYR A 125 -5.81 -5.88 2.72
N LEU A 126 -5.85 -4.56 2.76
CA LEU A 126 -6.89 -3.78 2.09
C LEU A 126 -6.18 -2.75 1.22
N VAL A 127 -6.39 -2.83 -0.08
CA VAL A 127 -5.78 -1.96 -1.10
C VAL A 127 -6.87 -1.18 -1.79
N ASP A 128 -6.66 0.10 -2.00
CA ASP A 128 -7.77 1.00 -2.25
C ASP A 128 -7.40 2.31 -2.95
N VAL A 129 -8.39 2.88 -3.62
CA VAL A 129 -8.35 4.13 -4.37
C VAL A 129 -9.53 5.00 -3.96
N VAL A 130 -9.29 6.25 -3.62
CA VAL A 130 -10.29 7.30 -3.38
C VAL A 130 -10.13 8.38 -4.45
N GLU A 131 -11.21 9.06 -4.81
CA GLU A 131 -11.32 10.00 -5.92
C GLU A 131 -11.37 11.49 -5.47
N GLU A 132 -11.42 12.42 -6.43
CA GLU A 132 -11.10 13.85 -6.31
C GLU A 132 -12.27 14.80 -5.93
N THR A 133 -13.57 14.48 -6.08
CA THR A 133 -14.59 15.46 -5.70
C THR A 133 -14.82 15.54 -4.17
N PRO A 134 -15.17 16.70 -3.58
CA PRO A 134 -15.37 16.79 -2.13
C PRO A 134 -16.46 15.87 -1.58
N LEU A 135 -17.57 15.69 -2.32
CA LEU A 135 -18.65 14.80 -1.91
C LEU A 135 -18.22 13.33 -2.03
N ASP A 136 -17.53 12.99 -3.11
CA ASP A 136 -17.07 11.62 -3.34
C ASP A 136 -16.01 11.26 -2.31
N ARG A 137 -14.99 12.09 -2.10
CA ARG A 137 -14.00 11.93 -1.02
C ARG A 137 -14.64 11.61 0.32
N LYS A 138 -15.70 12.34 0.69
CA LYS A 138 -16.45 12.09 1.92
C LYS A 138 -17.11 10.72 1.91
N LEU A 139 -17.93 10.40 0.91
CA LEU A 139 -18.71 9.16 0.87
C LEU A 139 -17.81 7.92 0.76
N GLN A 140 -16.75 8.02 -0.04
CA GLN A 140 -15.75 6.98 -0.22
C GLN A 140 -14.97 6.76 1.08
N SER A 141 -14.43 7.82 1.70
CA SER A 141 -13.74 7.71 3.00
C SER A 141 -14.66 7.14 4.09
N GLU A 142 -15.94 7.50 4.13
CA GLU A 142 -16.90 6.95 5.09
C GLU A 142 -17.17 5.45 4.88
N MET A 143 -17.30 5.02 3.63
CA MET A 143 -17.47 3.60 3.26
C MET A 143 -16.23 2.79 3.64
N LEU A 144 -15.04 3.32 3.38
CA LEU A 144 -13.77 2.67 3.70
C LEU A 144 -13.54 2.59 5.20
N ALA A 145 -13.79 3.66 5.92
CA ALA A 145 -13.71 3.66 7.37
C ALA A 145 -14.69 2.63 7.97
N LYS A 146 -15.92 2.51 7.43
CA LYS A 146 -16.85 1.42 7.80
C LYS A 146 -16.25 0.03 7.50
N LEU A 147 -15.75 -0.18 6.29
CA LEU A 147 -15.16 -1.46 5.88
C LEU A 147 -13.99 -1.85 6.80
N ILE A 148 -13.01 -0.96 6.97
CA ILE A 148 -11.85 -1.16 7.84
C ILE A 148 -12.30 -1.43 9.28
N SER A 149 -13.23 -0.66 9.84
CA SER A 149 -13.71 -0.85 11.22
C SER A 149 -14.37 -2.22 11.44
N SER A 150 -15.01 -2.79 10.40
CA SER A 150 -15.71 -4.08 10.46
C SER A 150 -14.78 -5.30 10.45
N ILE A 151 -13.52 -5.13 10.04
CA ILE A 151 -12.55 -6.23 9.95
C ILE A 151 -12.00 -6.55 11.35
N SER A 152 -12.27 -7.77 11.82
CA SER A 152 -11.86 -8.27 13.14
C SER A 152 -10.48 -8.95 13.17
N ARG A 153 -9.71 -8.82 12.09
CA ARG A 153 -8.36 -9.35 11.94
C ARG A 153 -7.37 -8.21 11.68
N PRO A 154 -6.05 -8.43 11.87
CA PRO A 154 -5.06 -7.41 11.53
C PRO A 154 -5.13 -7.01 10.06
N VAL A 155 -4.96 -5.72 9.77
CA VAL A 155 -5.12 -5.10 8.44
C VAL A 155 -3.95 -4.16 8.17
N ILE A 156 -3.46 -4.19 6.94
CA ILE A 156 -2.67 -3.11 6.33
C ILE A 156 -3.55 -2.45 5.28
N PHE A 157 -3.71 -1.14 5.40
CA PHE A 157 -4.42 -0.27 4.46
C PHE A 157 -3.41 0.37 3.51
N LEU A 158 -3.67 0.26 2.21
CA LEU A 158 -2.92 0.93 1.15
C LEU A 158 -3.94 1.76 0.38
N GLY A 159 -4.01 3.07 0.61
CA GLY A 159 -5.07 3.92 0.08
C GLY A 159 -4.59 5.19 -0.62
N TYR A 160 -5.24 5.57 -1.71
CA TYR A 160 -5.08 6.88 -2.36
C TYR A 160 -6.25 7.79 -1.99
N VAL A 161 -6.17 8.45 -0.84
CA VAL A 161 -7.26 9.22 -0.19
C VAL A 161 -7.51 10.59 -0.84
N VAL A 162 -6.57 11.09 -1.66
CA VAL A 162 -6.62 12.45 -2.26
C VAL A 162 -6.84 13.54 -1.19
N ALA A 163 -6.09 13.41 -0.10
CA ALA A 163 -6.18 14.26 1.07
C ALA A 163 -4.78 14.63 1.58
N LYS A 164 -4.69 15.76 2.29
CA LYS A 164 -3.52 16.09 3.12
C LYS A 164 -3.61 15.39 4.48
N PRO A 165 -2.48 15.12 5.14
CA PRO A 165 -2.48 14.73 6.54
C PRO A 165 -3.31 15.72 7.37
N HIS A 166 -4.05 15.20 8.34
CA HIS A 166 -4.93 15.98 9.22
C HIS A 166 -6.10 16.72 8.52
N SER A 167 -6.43 16.38 7.27
CA SER A 167 -7.69 16.83 6.66
C SER A 167 -8.89 16.08 7.24
N GLU A 168 -10.10 16.56 6.98
CA GLU A 168 -11.32 15.91 7.46
C GLU A 168 -11.48 14.48 6.90
N GLU A 169 -11.13 14.26 5.63
CA GLU A 169 -11.09 12.94 4.98
C GLU A 169 -10.08 12.00 5.64
N TYR A 170 -8.89 12.51 5.96
CA TYR A 170 -7.87 11.77 6.70
C TYR A 170 -8.41 11.32 8.06
N HIS A 171 -8.97 12.23 8.85
CA HIS A 171 -9.48 11.92 10.19
C HIS A 171 -10.62 10.89 10.14
N ARG A 172 -11.50 10.94 9.12
CA ARG A 172 -12.55 9.93 8.93
C ARG A 172 -12.00 8.50 8.82
N LEU A 173 -10.82 8.33 8.22
CA LEU A 173 -10.17 7.02 8.05
C LEU A 173 -9.40 6.58 9.30
N PHE A 174 -8.57 7.47 9.85
CA PHE A 174 -7.60 7.11 10.90
C PHE A 174 -8.14 7.22 12.33
N GLU A 175 -9.16 8.04 12.60
CA GLU A 175 -9.71 8.16 13.96
C GLU A 175 -10.83 7.18 14.27
N LYS A 176 -11.40 6.55 13.23
CA LYS A 176 -12.54 5.67 13.40
C LYS A 176 -12.15 4.38 14.13
N GLN A 177 -12.81 4.16 15.26
CA GLN A 177 -12.59 2.96 16.07
C GLN A 177 -13.17 1.71 15.42
N GLY A 178 -12.39 0.62 15.45
CA GLY A 178 -12.83 -0.73 15.10
C GLY A 178 -12.59 -1.72 16.24
N SER A 179 -12.94 -2.99 16.03
CA SER A 179 -12.81 -4.04 17.06
C SER A 179 -11.36 -4.32 17.51
N LEU A 180 -10.36 -3.85 16.75
CA LEU A 180 -8.93 -3.99 17.03
C LEU A 180 -8.26 -2.63 17.25
N GLY A 181 -9.03 -1.61 17.64
CA GLY A 181 -8.56 -0.22 17.75
C GLY A 181 -8.72 0.57 16.44
N PRO A 182 -8.17 1.80 16.40
CA PRO A 182 -8.23 2.66 15.23
C PRO A 182 -7.24 2.18 14.16
N LEU A 183 -7.43 2.64 12.93
CA LEU A 183 -6.39 2.53 11.91
C LEU A 183 -5.26 3.51 12.28
N VAL A 184 -4.05 3.01 12.43
CA VAL A 184 -2.87 3.82 12.73
C VAL A 184 -2.21 4.21 11.41
N ASP A 185 -1.94 5.50 11.23
CA ASP A 185 -1.16 5.98 10.08
C ASP A 185 0.30 5.54 10.17
N ILE A 186 0.91 5.25 9.04
CA ILE A 186 2.32 4.88 8.97
C ILE A 186 3.22 6.00 9.53
N ASP A 187 2.89 7.25 9.25
CA ASP A 187 3.61 8.44 9.72
C ASP A 187 2.74 9.69 9.61
N GLU A 188 2.07 10.06 10.71
CA GLU A 188 1.24 11.26 10.76
C GLU A 188 2.06 12.56 10.70
N THR A 189 3.37 12.50 10.94
CA THR A 189 4.24 13.69 10.94
C THR A 189 4.75 14.08 9.55
N ASP A 190 4.56 13.21 8.54
CA ASP A 190 4.89 13.45 7.13
C ASP A 190 3.86 14.40 6.47
N ASN A 191 3.96 15.68 6.81
CA ASN A 191 3.10 16.76 6.33
C ASN A 191 3.26 17.07 4.83
N ASP A 192 4.34 16.60 4.21
CA ASP A 192 4.62 16.80 2.78
C ASP A 192 3.86 15.78 1.91
N ARG A 193 3.14 14.83 2.53
CA ARG A 193 2.48 13.72 1.84
C ARG A 193 1.21 14.18 1.15
N TRP A 194 1.02 13.66 -0.06
CA TRP A 194 -0.14 13.94 -0.90
C TRP A 194 -0.71 12.65 -1.48
N CYS A 195 -2.02 12.53 -1.37
CA CYS A 195 -2.89 11.45 -1.86
C CYS A 195 -2.67 10.03 -1.32
N GLN A 196 -1.45 9.51 -1.23
CA GLN A 196 -1.20 8.11 -0.85
C GLN A 196 -0.98 7.95 0.66
N TYR A 197 -1.49 6.86 1.22
CA TYR A 197 -1.38 6.52 2.64
C TYR A 197 -1.16 5.02 2.83
N ILE A 198 -0.30 4.69 3.80
CA ILE A 198 -0.21 3.36 4.38
C ILE A 198 -0.76 3.47 5.80
N GLY A 199 -1.71 2.61 6.15
CA GLY A 199 -2.22 2.49 7.51
C GLY A 199 -2.12 1.05 7.99
N PHE A 200 -2.17 0.83 9.30
CA PHE A 200 -2.17 -0.51 9.87
C PHE A 200 -3.04 -0.58 11.12
N LYS A 201 -3.65 -1.74 11.35
CA LYS A 201 -4.51 -2.00 12.51
C LYS A 201 -4.27 -3.41 13.02
N GLY A 202 -4.16 -3.57 14.33
CA GLY A 202 -4.05 -4.87 15.00
C GLY A 202 -2.88 -4.93 15.98
N ASN A 203 -3.07 -5.65 17.10
CA ASN A 203 -2.16 -5.64 18.24
C ASN A 203 -0.82 -6.35 18.01
N ASN A 204 -0.67 -7.06 16.88
CA ASN A 204 0.50 -7.87 16.58
C ASN A 204 1.18 -7.48 15.26
N ILE A 205 0.77 -6.39 14.62
CA ILE A 205 1.46 -5.80 13.47
C ILE A 205 2.27 -4.62 13.98
N HIS A 206 3.57 -4.58 13.66
CA HIS A 206 4.44 -3.49 14.04
C HIS A 206 5.14 -2.90 12.82
N LYS A 207 5.07 -1.58 12.67
CA LYS A 207 5.86 -0.82 11.69
C LYS A 207 7.34 -0.95 12.04
N MET A 208 8.16 -1.27 11.05
CA MET A 208 9.63 -1.27 11.16
C MET A 208 10.24 -0.06 10.44
N THR A 209 9.78 0.25 9.23
CA THR A 209 10.24 1.43 8.46
C THR A 209 9.15 1.98 7.55
N TYR A 210 9.34 3.24 7.15
CA TYR A 210 8.55 3.94 6.13
C TYR A 210 9.47 4.79 5.27
N ALA A 211 9.17 4.89 3.97
CA ALA A 211 9.87 5.77 3.07
C ALA A 211 8.96 6.26 1.94
N ARG A 212 9.21 7.52 1.52
CA ARG A 212 8.76 8.07 0.24
C ARG A 212 9.91 8.01 -0.74
N ILE A 213 9.65 7.39 -1.87
CA ILE A 213 10.64 7.05 -2.88
C ILE A 213 10.23 7.74 -4.18
N SER A 214 11.16 8.48 -4.77
CA SER A 214 10.96 9.17 -6.05
C SER A 214 10.51 8.20 -7.13
N HIS A 215 9.63 8.68 -8.00
CA HIS A 215 9.10 7.95 -9.14
C HIS A 215 9.90 8.16 -10.44
N ALA A 216 10.98 8.95 -10.38
CA ALA A 216 11.73 9.41 -11.54
C ALA A 216 10.79 9.89 -12.67
N ARG A 217 10.81 9.23 -13.83
CA ARG A 217 9.90 9.50 -14.95
C ARG A 217 8.83 8.41 -15.15
N ILE A 218 8.68 7.49 -14.19
CA ILE A 218 7.84 6.27 -14.33
C ILE A 218 6.36 6.56 -14.06
N SER A 219 6.08 7.46 -13.13
CA SER A 219 4.73 7.92 -12.78
C SER A 219 4.82 9.41 -12.39
N ASP A 220 3.70 10.06 -12.11
CA ASP A 220 3.58 11.41 -11.54
C ASP A 220 3.48 11.40 -10.00
N THR A 221 3.24 10.23 -9.40
CA THR A 221 3.21 10.03 -7.96
C THR A 221 4.40 9.24 -7.46
N GLU A 222 4.90 9.59 -6.27
CA GLU A 222 5.96 8.85 -5.56
C GLU A 222 5.49 7.47 -5.13
N ILE A 223 6.43 6.57 -4.89
CA ILE A 223 6.14 5.29 -4.24
C ILE A 223 6.19 5.51 -2.73
N GLN A 224 5.15 5.09 -2.01
CA GLN A 224 5.23 4.92 -0.57
C GLN A 224 5.47 3.46 -0.24
N ALA A 225 6.52 3.19 0.54
CA ALA A 225 6.87 1.85 0.97
C ALA A 225 7.04 1.79 2.49
N ALA A 226 6.63 0.67 3.07
CA ALA A 226 6.81 0.40 4.49
C ALA A 226 7.19 -1.07 4.70
N SER A 227 7.83 -1.36 5.82
CA SER A 227 8.11 -2.72 6.24
C SER A 227 7.47 -3.00 7.59
N PHE A 228 6.91 -4.19 7.75
CA PHE A 228 6.21 -4.61 8.95
C PHE A 228 6.76 -5.95 9.46
N THR A 229 6.55 -6.20 10.74
CA THR A 229 6.69 -7.53 11.35
C THR A 229 5.38 -7.93 12.02
N VAL A 230 5.11 -9.24 12.04
CA VAL A 230 3.97 -9.81 12.76
C VAL A 230 4.49 -10.64 13.92
N LEU A 231 4.16 -10.25 15.15
CA LEU A 231 4.55 -11.01 16.33
C LEU A 231 3.57 -12.14 16.58
N SER A 232 4.11 -13.33 16.82
CA SER A 232 3.31 -14.45 17.31
C SER A 232 2.91 -14.18 18.76
N LEU A 233 1.63 -14.32 19.09
CA LEU A 233 1.10 -14.17 20.46
C LEU A 233 1.54 -15.28 21.42
N LYS A 234 2.35 -16.25 20.97
CA LYS A 234 3.03 -17.14 21.92
C LYS A 234 3.91 -16.25 22.79
N SER A 235 3.81 -16.44 24.11
CA SER A 235 4.56 -15.72 25.14
C SER A 235 6.06 -15.93 24.95
N ASP A 236 6.63 -15.18 24.01
CA ASP A 236 8.03 -15.20 23.67
C ASP A 236 8.66 -13.93 24.28
N PRO A 237 9.72 -14.07 25.10
CA PRO A 237 10.51 -12.92 25.57
C PRO A 237 10.96 -11.98 24.44
N MET A 238 11.04 -12.47 23.20
CA MET A 238 11.27 -11.64 22.01
C MET A 238 10.18 -10.57 21.78
N SER A 239 8.91 -10.87 22.08
CA SER A 239 7.82 -9.88 21.91
C SER A 239 7.94 -8.70 22.88
N GLU A 240 8.47 -8.95 24.09
CA GLU A 240 8.71 -7.92 25.09
C GLU A 240 9.98 -7.11 24.77
N TYR A 241 10.99 -7.77 24.19
CA TYR A 241 12.19 -7.13 23.67
C TYR A 241 11.90 -6.20 22.47
N LEU A 242 10.97 -6.56 21.59
CA LEU A 242 10.60 -5.75 20.42
C LEU A 242 9.71 -4.57 20.75
N LYS A 243 8.89 -4.67 21.79
CA LYS A 243 8.25 -3.49 22.40
C LYS A 243 9.28 -2.47 22.92
N ARG A 244 10.52 -2.90 23.18
CA ARG A 244 11.63 -2.06 23.68
C ARG A 244 12.64 -1.66 22.60
N LEU A 245 12.64 -2.35 21.45
CA LEU A 245 13.49 -2.06 20.30
C LEU A 245 12.74 -1.17 19.32
N THR A 246 12.54 0.09 19.69
CA THR A 246 12.59 1.14 18.69
C THR A 246 14.06 1.46 18.42
N PHE A 247 14.34 1.80 17.16
CA PHE A 247 15.65 2.06 16.57
C PHE A 247 16.63 0.90 16.39
N SER A 248 16.72 0.42 15.14
CA SER A 248 18.01 0.21 14.49
C SER A 248 17.88 0.40 12.97
N GLN A 249 18.72 1.30 12.45
CA GLN A 249 18.76 1.75 11.07
C GLN A 249 19.38 0.70 10.14
N LYS A 250 18.65 0.37 9.05
CA LYS A 250 19.11 -0.06 7.70
C LYS A 250 18.07 -1.01 7.09
N LEU A 251 17.07 -0.49 6.36
CA LEU A 251 16.07 -1.37 5.74
C LEU A 251 15.65 -1.02 4.31
N PHE A 252 16.08 0.11 3.74
CA PHE A 252 16.30 0.17 2.29
C PHE A 252 17.69 0.74 2.00
N ASN A 253 18.44 0.05 1.16
CA ASN A 253 19.63 0.57 0.49
C ASN A 253 19.31 0.52 -1.00
N ALA A 254 18.38 1.36 -1.45
CA ALA A 254 18.18 1.59 -2.87
C ALA A 254 18.82 2.94 -3.21
N ARG A 255 20.07 2.91 -3.65
CA ARG A 255 20.65 3.99 -4.47
C ARG A 255 20.89 3.39 -5.85
N SER A 256 20.20 3.95 -6.84
CA SER A 256 20.45 3.67 -8.25
C SER A 256 21.33 4.80 -8.79
N GLU A 257 22.47 4.47 -9.39
CA GLU A 257 23.28 5.44 -10.16
C GLU A 257 22.67 5.70 -11.55
N ASP A 258 21.70 4.89 -11.98
CA ASP A 258 20.91 5.15 -13.19
C ASP A 258 19.92 6.30 -12.95
N GLU A 259 20.06 7.36 -13.76
CA GLU A 259 19.19 8.54 -13.83
C GLU A 259 17.73 8.21 -14.20
N HIS A 260 17.38 6.93 -14.38
CA HIS A 260 16.06 6.48 -14.83
C HIS A 260 15.14 6.01 -13.70
N TYR A 261 15.68 5.75 -12.51
CA TYR A 261 14.93 5.03 -11.47
C TYR A 261 14.69 5.83 -10.17
N PHE A 262 15.70 6.46 -9.55
CA PHE A 262 15.48 7.12 -8.24
C PHE A 262 16.39 8.33 -8.01
N HIS A 263 15.80 9.52 -7.81
CA HIS A 263 16.54 10.76 -7.48
C HIS A 263 16.46 11.17 -6.01
N TYR A 264 15.48 10.67 -5.26
CA TYR A 264 15.22 11.07 -3.88
C TYR A 264 14.56 9.92 -3.09
N VAL A 265 15.10 9.61 -1.91
CA VAL A 265 14.49 8.66 -0.95
C VAL A 265 14.55 9.30 0.43
N ARG A 266 13.38 9.57 1.02
CA ARG A 266 13.28 10.08 2.39
C ARG A 266 12.88 8.93 3.31
N TYR A 267 13.77 8.60 4.25
CA TYR A 267 13.58 7.55 5.23
C TYR A 267 12.99 8.10 6.52
N PHE A 268 11.96 7.43 7.04
CA PHE A 268 11.39 7.69 8.34
C PHE A 268 11.46 6.40 9.17
N TYR A 269 12.19 6.46 10.28
CA TYR A 269 12.39 5.34 11.18
C TYR A 269 11.37 5.41 12.32
N ALA A 270 10.94 4.26 12.83
CA ALA A 270 10.10 4.23 14.03
C ALA A 270 10.92 4.74 15.24
N GLU A 271 10.48 5.85 15.85
CA GLU A 271 10.90 6.29 17.20
C GLU A 271 10.38 5.36 18.29
#